data_AF-A0A7X8CGZ6-F1
#
_entry.id   AF-A0A7X8CGZ6-F1
#
_cell.length_a   1.000
_cell.length_b   1.000
_cell.length_c   1.000
_cell.angle_alpha   90.00
_cell.angle_beta   90.00
_cell.angle_gamma   90.00
#
_symmetry.space_group_name_H-M   'P 1'
#
loop_
_entity.id
_entity.type
_entity.pdbx_description
1 polymer ?
#
loop_
_entity_poly.entity_id
_entity_poly.type
_entity_poly.pdbx_seq_one_letter_code
_entity_poly.pdbx_strand_id
1 'polypeptide(L)'
;VIKVNPEQKFTEPPRRYSEGGIVKIMEEKGIGRPSTYATTVDTLVNRNYITRRPSIKPTLRGKTAVDILENSFPVLIQEEYTANLELKLDDISRGNLTKATFLTSFYEPFMGKLDNLVKSLKPEKLDELCPKCHNKTLVRKYGRYGPYIVCESKGCDYKRSDAIIYDQIGETCPECGSPLVERKSKYGKFISCSDYKNCDYKKPIETKTRKKSKAT
;
A
#
# COMPACT_ATOMS: atom_id res chain seq x y z
N VAL A 1 -35.51 -18.09 -42.24
CA VAL A 1 -34.29 -17.25 -42.16
C VAL A 1 -33.78 -17.30 -40.73
N ILE A 2 -32.61 -17.89 -40.50
CA ILE A 2 -31.99 -18.00 -39.16
C ILE A 2 -31.31 -16.65 -38.87
N LYS A 3 -31.74 -15.95 -37.81
CA LYS A 3 -31.08 -14.71 -37.36
C LYS A 3 -29.78 -15.08 -36.66
N VAL A 4 -28.66 -14.73 -37.28
CA VAL A 4 -27.33 -14.77 -36.64
C VAL A 4 -27.04 -13.37 -36.11
N ASN A 5 -26.82 -13.26 -34.80
CA ASN A 5 -26.48 -11.99 -34.16
C ASN A 5 -25.02 -12.06 -33.67
N PRO A 6 -24.04 -11.63 -34.50
CA PRO A 6 -22.64 -11.69 -34.12
C PRO A 6 -22.34 -10.65 -33.03
N GLU A 7 -22.01 -11.12 -31.83
CA GLU A 7 -21.55 -10.27 -30.73
C GLU A 7 -20.02 -10.30 -30.62
N GLN A 8 -19.39 -9.12 -30.71
CA GLN A 8 -17.97 -8.96 -30.43
C GLN A 8 -17.75 -8.97 -28.90
N LYS A 9 -16.86 -9.84 -28.42
CA LYS A 9 -16.48 -9.95 -27.01
C LYS A 9 -15.01 -9.60 -26.82
N PHE A 10 -14.70 -8.96 -25.69
CA PHE A 10 -13.33 -8.71 -25.24
C PHE A 10 -13.02 -9.61 -24.05
N THR A 11 -11.74 -9.93 -23.86
CA THR A 11 -11.28 -10.58 -22.63
C THR A 11 -11.37 -9.58 -21.47
N GLU A 12 -12.04 -9.99 -20.39
CA GLU A 12 -12.09 -9.18 -19.18
C GLU A 12 -10.88 -9.50 -18.30
N PRO A 13 -10.28 -8.50 -17.63
CA PRO A 13 -9.25 -8.75 -16.64
C PRO A 13 -9.83 -9.54 -15.45
N PRO A 14 -8.97 -10.24 -14.67
CA PRO A 14 -9.41 -10.93 -13.48
C PRO A 14 -10.20 -10.02 -12.54
N ARG A 15 -11.32 -10.53 -12.03
CA ARG A 15 -12.14 -9.80 -11.08
C ARG A 15 -11.34 -9.54 -9.80
N ARG A 16 -11.52 -8.34 -9.24
CA ARG A 16 -10.93 -8.02 -7.94
C ARG A 16 -11.59 -8.84 -6.85
N TYR A 17 -10.85 -9.08 -5.78
CA TYR A 17 -11.38 -9.78 -4.62
C TYR A 17 -12.49 -8.96 -3.93
N SER A 18 -13.54 -9.67 -3.53
CA SER A 18 -14.46 -9.22 -2.49
C SER A 18 -13.87 -9.58 -1.11
N GLU A 19 -14.48 -9.05 -0.05
CA GLU A 19 -14.10 -9.44 1.31
C GLU A 19 -14.23 -10.94 1.53
N GLY A 20 -15.38 -11.53 1.17
CA GLY A 20 -15.56 -12.99 1.22
C GLY A 20 -14.59 -13.76 0.32
N GLY A 21 -14.18 -13.19 -0.82
CA GLY A 21 -13.17 -13.78 -1.69
C GLY A 21 -11.78 -13.82 -1.06
N ILE A 22 -11.38 -12.76 -0.33
CA ILE A 22 -10.12 -12.76 0.42
C ILE A 22 -10.18 -13.77 1.56
N VAL A 23 -11.29 -13.83 2.30
CA VAL A 23 -11.45 -14.79 3.40
C VAL A 23 -11.34 -16.22 2.89
N LYS A 24 -11.98 -16.55 1.77
CA LYS A 24 -11.87 -17.86 1.13
C LYS A 24 -10.43 -18.23 0.78
N ILE A 25 -9.66 -17.29 0.24
CA ILE A 25 -8.25 -17.50 -0.12
C ILE A 25 -7.39 -17.67 1.14
N MET A 26 -7.63 -16.87 2.18
CA MET A 26 -6.92 -17.01 3.46
C MET A 26 -7.14 -18.40 4.05
N GLU A 27 -8.38 -18.89 4.04
CA GLU A 27 -8.74 -20.24 4.48
C GLU A 27 -8.06 -21.32 3.63
N GLU A 28 -8.17 -21.24 2.29
CA GLU A 28 -7.52 -22.17 1.35
C GLU A 28 -5.99 -22.24 1.54
N LYS A 29 -5.36 -21.12 1.90
CA LYS A 29 -3.91 -21.03 2.14
C LYS A 29 -3.51 -21.31 3.58
N GLY A 30 -4.45 -21.58 4.48
CA GLY A 30 -4.18 -21.82 5.91
C GLY A 30 -3.69 -20.57 6.68
N ILE A 31 -3.90 -19.38 6.14
CA ILE A 31 -3.49 -18.10 6.73
C ILE A 31 -4.62 -17.58 7.61
N GLY A 32 -4.35 -17.41 8.91
CA GLY A 32 -5.36 -16.98 9.88
C GLY A 32 -6.36 -18.07 10.27
N ARG A 33 -7.38 -17.69 11.03
CA ARG A 33 -8.41 -18.55 11.62
C ARG A 33 -9.78 -17.86 11.55
N PRO A 34 -10.91 -18.58 11.76
CA PRO A 34 -12.25 -17.98 11.79
C PRO A 34 -12.38 -16.73 12.69
N SER A 35 -11.60 -16.68 13.77
CA SER A 35 -11.53 -15.55 14.71
C SER A 35 -10.74 -14.34 14.18
N THR A 36 -9.90 -14.49 13.16
CA THR A 36 -8.97 -13.44 12.68
C THR A 36 -9.24 -12.94 11.27
N TYR A 37 -10.12 -13.58 10.49
CA TYR A 37 -10.39 -13.18 9.10
C TYR A 37 -10.93 -11.75 8.98
N ALA A 38 -12.06 -11.44 9.62
CA ALA A 38 -12.67 -10.12 9.56
C ALA A 38 -11.75 -9.04 10.16
N THR A 39 -11.11 -9.33 11.29
CA THR A 39 -10.22 -8.39 11.98
C THR A 39 -8.97 -8.06 11.18
N THR A 40 -8.46 -9.02 10.40
CA THR A 40 -7.33 -8.80 9.48
C THR A 40 -7.74 -7.84 8.36
N VAL A 41 -8.87 -8.09 7.69
CA VAL A 41 -9.36 -7.21 6.61
C VAL A 41 -9.63 -5.80 7.14
N ASP A 42 -10.30 -5.68 8.29
CA ASP A 42 -10.59 -4.39 8.92
C ASP A 42 -9.30 -3.65 9.29
N THR A 43 -8.29 -4.35 9.81
CA THR A 43 -6.99 -3.74 10.13
C THR A 43 -6.31 -3.18 8.88
N LEU A 44 -6.33 -3.92 7.77
CA LEU A 44 -5.76 -3.47 6.50
C LEU A 44 -6.50 -2.24 5.94
N VAL A 45 -7.82 -2.19 6.09
CA VAL A 45 -8.64 -1.02 5.70
C VAL A 45 -8.34 0.18 6.60
N ASN A 46 -8.37 -0.02 7.92
CA ASN A 46 -8.18 1.05 8.92
C ASN A 46 -6.78 1.68 8.84
N ARG A 47 -5.77 0.89 8.50
CA ARG A 47 -4.40 1.37 8.26
C ARG A 47 -4.17 1.91 6.85
N ASN A 48 -5.21 1.97 6.02
CA ASN A 48 -5.18 2.46 4.65
C ASN A 48 -4.15 1.71 3.80
N TYR A 49 -4.04 0.39 3.96
CA TYR A 49 -3.29 -0.48 3.04
C TYR A 49 -4.17 -0.92 1.87
N ILE A 50 -5.47 -1.13 2.12
CA ILE A 50 -6.48 -1.46 1.11
C ILE A 50 -7.70 -0.53 1.23
N THR A 51 -8.53 -0.48 0.17
CA THR A 51 -9.86 0.16 0.19
C THR A 51 -10.94 -0.88 -0.05
N ARG A 52 -12.14 -0.69 0.53
CA ARG A 52 -13.21 -1.69 0.55
C ARG A 52 -14.30 -1.53 -0.52
N ARG A 53 -14.46 -0.35 -1.14
CA ARG A 53 -15.57 -0.07 -2.07
C ARG A 53 -15.09 0.49 -3.41
N PRO A 54 -15.66 0.05 -4.55
CA PRO A 54 -16.69 -1.00 -4.73
C PRO A 54 -16.15 -2.43 -4.71
N SER A 55 -14.83 -2.61 -4.58
CA SER A 55 -14.13 -3.88 -4.49
C SER A 55 -12.85 -3.66 -3.68
N ILE A 56 -12.19 -4.73 -3.24
CA ILE A 56 -10.90 -4.56 -2.57
C ILE A 56 -9.86 -4.09 -3.57
N LYS A 57 -9.18 -2.98 -3.24
CA LYS A 57 -8.08 -2.43 -4.05
C LYS A 57 -6.89 -2.09 -3.14
N PRO A 58 -5.67 -2.49 -3.50
CA PRO A 58 -4.48 -2.03 -2.79
C PRO A 58 -4.33 -0.53 -2.98
N THR A 59 -3.99 0.17 -1.90
CA THR A 59 -3.53 1.55 -1.98
C THR A 59 -2.04 1.56 -2.34
N LEU A 60 -1.52 2.71 -2.76
CA LEU A 60 -0.08 2.89 -2.90
C LEU A 60 0.71 2.55 -1.63
N ARG A 61 0.21 2.96 -0.45
CA ARG A 61 0.79 2.58 0.85
C ARG A 61 0.86 1.06 1.02
N GLY A 62 -0.20 0.35 0.61
CA GLY A 62 -0.25 -1.11 0.62
C GLY A 62 0.82 -1.73 -0.27
N LYS A 63 0.91 -1.28 -1.53
CA LYS A 63 1.91 -1.76 -2.48
C LYS A 63 3.33 -1.51 -1.98
N THR A 64 3.65 -0.28 -1.59
CA THR A 64 4.98 0.07 -1.07
C THR A 64 5.34 -0.73 0.18
N ALA A 65 4.37 -0.99 1.07
CA ALA A 65 4.62 -1.81 2.24
C ALA A 65 4.96 -3.26 1.84
N VAL A 66 4.23 -3.84 0.88
CA VAL A 66 4.53 -5.17 0.34
C VAL A 66 5.91 -5.18 -0.31
N ASP A 67 6.22 -4.22 -1.18
CA ASP A 67 7.54 -4.15 -1.85
C ASP A 67 8.69 -4.10 -0.83
N ILE A 68 8.55 -3.30 0.24
CA ILE A 68 9.56 -3.22 1.30
C ILE A 68 9.66 -4.55 2.04
N LEU A 69 8.52 -5.15 2.41
CA LEU A 69 8.49 -6.39 3.19
C LEU A 69 9.03 -7.58 2.39
N GLU A 70 8.71 -7.71 1.11
CA GLU A 70 9.23 -8.77 0.23
C GLU A 70 10.75 -8.65 0.05
N ASN A 71 11.25 -7.44 -0.18
CA ASN A 71 12.69 -7.21 -0.32
C ASN A 71 13.46 -7.40 0.99
N SER A 72 12.84 -7.05 2.13
CA SER A 72 13.52 -7.08 3.43
C SER A 72 13.39 -8.42 4.15
N PHE A 73 12.26 -9.11 3.95
CA PHE A 73 11.89 -10.31 4.68
C PHE A 73 11.30 -11.39 3.74
N PRO A 74 12.04 -11.83 2.71
CA PRO A 74 11.52 -12.69 1.65
C PRO A 74 11.02 -14.06 2.12
N VAL A 75 11.43 -14.51 3.31
CA VAL A 75 10.96 -15.77 3.92
C VAL A 75 9.75 -15.54 4.84
N LEU A 76 9.74 -14.44 5.60
CA LEU A 76 8.71 -14.24 6.64
C LEU A 76 7.37 -13.79 6.07
N ILE A 77 7.39 -13.14 4.90
CA ILE A 77 6.17 -12.64 4.25
C ILE A 77 5.52 -13.68 3.32
N GLN A 78 6.10 -14.88 3.20
CA GLN A 78 5.55 -15.96 2.39
C GLN A 78 4.29 -16.55 3.04
N GLU A 79 3.40 -17.01 2.17
CA GLU A 79 2.13 -17.60 2.55
C GLU A 79 2.35 -18.90 3.35
N GLU A 80 3.27 -19.74 2.89
CA GLU A 80 3.62 -21.01 3.54
C GLU A 80 4.22 -20.77 4.94
N TYR A 81 5.04 -19.74 5.10
CA TYR A 81 5.59 -19.40 6.40
C TYR A 81 4.49 -18.98 7.37
N THR A 82 3.59 -18.10 6.90
CA THR A 82 2.46 -17.61 7.70
C THR A 82 1.51 -18.73 8.10
N ALA A 83 1.18 -19.64 7.17
CA ALA A 83 0.34 -20.80 7.46
C ALA A 83 0.98 -21.73 8.49
N ASN A 84 2.29 -21.97 8.38
CA ASN A 84 3.04 -22.77 9.35
C ASN A 84 3.11 -22.13 10.74
N LEU A 85 3.12 -20.79 10.84
CA LEU A 85 3.02 -20.12 12.15
C LEU A 85 1.71 -20.47 12.85
N GLU A 86 0.60 -20.46 12.12
CA GLU A 86 -0.70 -20.81 12.70
C GLU A 86 -0.73 -22.27 13.22
N LEU A 87 -0.13 -23.20 12.49
CA LEU A 87 0.03 -24.60 12.95
C LEU A 87 0.85 -24.69 14.23
N LYS A 88 1.95 -23.92 14.33
CA LYS A 88 2.77 -23.87 15.55
C LYS A 88 2.00 -23.28 16.74
N LEU A 89 1.13 -22.29 16.50
CA LEU A 89 0.26 -21.75 17.54
C LEU A 89 -0.77 -22.77 18.00
N ASP A 90 -1.33 -23.58 17.09
CA ASP A 90 -2.21 -24.70 17.45
C ASP A 90 -1.47 -25.77 18.26
N ASP A 91 -0.22 -26.09 17.92
CA ASP A 91 0.62 -27.02 18.68
C ASP A 91 0.92 -26.50 20.09
N ILE A 92 1.13 -25.20 20.25
CA ILE A 92 1.24 -24.58 21.59
C ILE A 92 -0.07 -24.75 22.36
N SER A 93 -1.21 -24.53 21.71
CA SER A 93 -2.53 -24.69 22.35
C SER A 93 -2.80 -26.14 22.78
N ARG A 94 -2.24 -27.12 22.06
CA ARG A 94 -2.35 -28.56 22.39
C ARG A 94 -1.31 -29.05 23.39
N GLY A 95 -0.31 -28.22 23.72
CA GLY A 95 0.80 -28.59 24.59
C GLY A 95 1.94 -29.35 23.90
N ASN A 96 1.92 -29.45 22.57
CA ASN A 96 2.94 -30.12 21.76
C ASN A 96 4.20 -29.27 21.56
N LEU A 97 4.08 -27.94 21.72
CA LEU A 97 5.17 -26.98 21.58
C LEU A 97 5.14 -25.99 22.73
N THR A 98 6.30 -25.67 23.30
CA THR A 98 6.36 -24.68 24.37
C THR A 98 6.43 -23.27 23.80
N LYS A 99 5.63 -22.35 24.37
CA LYS A 99 5.60 -20.94 23.94
C LYS A 99 6.99 -20.29 23.95
N ALA A 100 7.80 -20.57 24.97
CA ALA A 100 9.14 -20.01 25.10
C ALA A 100 10.06 -20.43 23.94
N THR A 101 10.10 -21.74 23.62
CA THR A 101 10.94 -22.23 22.51
C THR A 101 10.50 -21.68 21.18
N PHE A 102 9.19 -21.61 20.94
CA PHE A 102 8.63 -20.98 19.73
C PHE A 102 9.04 -19.52 19.61
N LEU A 103 8.82 -18.71 20.65
CA LEU A 103 9.14 -17.28 20.61
C LEU A 103 10.62 -17.02 20.39
N THR A 104 11.51 -17.75 21.07
CA THR A 104 12.96 -17.64 20.85
C THR A 104 13.34 -18.01 19.42
N SER A 105 12.76 -19.09 18.87
CA SER A 105 13.05 -19.53 17.50
C SER A 105 12.61 -18.52 16.43
N PHE A 106 11.57 -17.74 16.70
CA PHE A 106 11.09 -16.68 15.80
C PHE A 106 11.87 -15.37 15.99
N TYR A 107 12.09 -14.97 17.25
CA TYR A 107 12.57 -13.65 17.60
C TYR A 107 14.04 -13.43 17.21
N GLU A 108 14.93 -14.38 17.53
CA GLU A 108 16.37 -14.23 17.28
C GLU A 108 16.70 -14.02 15.79
N PRO A 109 16.17 -14.85 14.85
CA PRO A 109 16.44 -14.63 13.42
C PRO A 109 15.77 -13.36 12.88
N PHE A 110 14.60 -13.01 13.41
CA PHE A 110 13.88 -11.80 12.99
C PHE A 110 14.65 -10.53 13.36
N MET A 111 15.10 -10.43 14.62
CA MET A 111 15.83 -9.26 15.11
C MET A 111 17.16 -9.08 14.38
N GLY A 112 17.90 -10.17 14.13
CA GLY A 112 19.12 -10.11 13.33
C GLY A 112 18.89 -9.53 11.92
N LYS A 113 17.78 -9.91 11.25
CA LYS A 113 17.41 -9.33 9.95
C LYS A 113 16.97 -7.88 10.05
N LEU A 114 16.15 -7.55 11.06
CA LEU A 114 15.66 -6.19 11.26
C LEU A 114 16.79 -5.20 11.53
N ASP A 115 17.77 -5.56 12.36
CA ASP A 115 18.91 -4.70 12.66
C ASP A 115 19.74 -4.40 11.41
N ASN A 116 19.92 -5.38 10.53
CA ASN A 116 20.63 -5.19 9.26
C ASN A 116 19.86 -4.27 8.31
N LEU A 117 18.53 -4.42 8.24
CA LEU A 117 17.68 -3.52 7.46
C LEU A 117 17.71 -2.09 8.00
N VAL A 118 17.58 -1.90 9.31
CA VAL A 118 17.62 -0.56 9.91
C VAL A 118 18.98 0.11 9.66
N LYS A 119 20.07 -0.66 9.67
CA LYS A 119 21.41 -0.15 9.31
C LYS A 119 21.52 0.25 7.84
N SER A 120 20.80 -0.41 6.93
CA SER A 120 20.83 -0.08 5.49
C SER A 120 19.91 1.07 5.11
N LEU A 121 18.81 1.31 5.84
CA LEU A 121 17.87 2.43 5.64
C LEU A 121 18.39 3.80 6.11
N LYS A 122 19.71 3.96 6.25
CA LYS A 122 20.33 5.24 6.64
C LYS A 122 19.94 6.35 5.65
N PRO A 123 19.87 7.61 6.10
CA PRO A 123 19.46 8.71 5.25
C PRO A 123 20.38 8.81 4.03
N GLU A 124 19.82 8.59 2.85
CA GLU A 124 20.56 8.65 1.59
C GLU A 124 20.74 10.12 1.21
N LYS A 125 21.99 10.55 1.01
CA LYS A 125 22.29 11.88 0.51
C LYS A 125 21.99 11.90 -0.99
N LEU A 126 21.17 12.84 -1.44
CA LEU A 126 20.96 13.09 -2.85
C LEU A 126 22.00 14.10 -3.34
N ASP A 127 22.48 13.91 -4.56
CA ASP A 127 23.36 14.84 -5.29
C ASP A 127 22.56 16.02 -5.86
N GLU A 128 21.68 16.59 -5.04
CA GLU A 128 20.83 17.73 -5.37
C GLU A 128 21.01 18.83 -4.33
N LEU A 129 21.11 20.07 -4.81
CA LEU A 129 21.15 21.25 -3.96
C LEU A 129 19.73 21.62 -3.49
N CYS A 130 19.62 22.05 -2.24
CA CYS A 130 18.37 22.55 -1.72
C CYS A 130 17.93 23.84 -2.44
N PRO A 131 16.75 23.91 -3.08
CA PRO A 131 16.30 25.09 -3.82
C PRO A 131 15.93 26.28 -2.93
N LYS A 132 15.87 26.11 -1.59
CA LYS A 132 15.59 27.20 -0.65
C LYS A 132 16.86 27.89 -0.15
N CYS A 133 17.94 27.14 0.09
CA CYS A 133 19.15 27.69 0.70
C CYS A 133 20.42 27.53 -0.14
N HIS A 134 20.35 26.81 -1.27
CA HIS A 134 21.43 26.56 -2.24
C HIS A 134 22.76 26.01 -1.69
N ASN A 135 22.87 25.79 -0.38
CA ASN A 135 24.15 25.58 0.30
C ASN A 135 24.39 24.14 0.75
N LYS A 136 23.37 23.26 0.80
CA LYS A 136 23.53 21.89 1.33
C LYS A 136 22.78 20.82 0.55
N THR A 137 23.33 19.62 0.64
CA THR A 137 22.78 18.36 0.13
C THR A 137 21.42 18.05 0.73
N LEU A 138 20.53 17.60 -0.15
CA LEU A 138 19.25 17.03 0.23
C LEU A 138 19.44 15.59 0.74
N VAL A 139 18.57 15.17 1.64
CA VAL A 139 18.63 13.84 2.26
C VAL A 139 17.25 13.19 2.22
N ARG A 140 17.20 11.96 1.74
CA ARG A 140 16.02 11.10 1.75
C ARG A 140 15.84 10.50 3.14
N LYS A 141 14.65 10.70 3.73
CA LYS A 141 14.23 10.12 5.00
C LYS A 141 12.91 9.39 4.83
N TYR A 142 12.64 8.43 5.70
CA TYR A 142 11.39 7.69 5.71
C TYR A 142 10.51 8.15 6.87
N GLY A 143 9.22 8.40 6.61
CA GLY A 143 8.26 8.84 7.62
C GLY A 143 6.92 8.12 7.51
N ARG A 144 5.96 8.47 8.37
CA ARG A 144 4.61 7.85 8.41
C ARG A 144 3.90 7.83 7.05
N TYR A 145 4.15 8.85 6.25
CA TYR A 145 3.53 9.01 4.94
C TYR A 145 4.38 8.44 3.81
N GLY A 146 5.56 7.86 4.06
CA GLY A 146 6.51 7.34 3.07
C GLY A 146 7.78 8.19 2.96
N PRO A 147 8.61 8.00 1.91
CA PRO A 147 9.88 8.70 1.77
C PRO A 147 9.68 10.18 1.45
N TYR A 148 10.49 11.02 2.08
CA TYR A 148 10.48 12.46 1.91
C TYR A 148 11.91 13.00 1.91
N ILE A 149 12.13 14.05 1.13
CA ILE A 149 13.42 14.72 1.01
C ILE A 149 13.41 15.93 1.95
N VAL A 150 14.48 16.08 2.73
CA VAL A 150 14.74 17.26 3.58
C VAL A 150 16.11 17.86 3.32
N CYS A 151 16.24 19.16 3.57
CA CYS A 151 17.55 19.78 3.64
C CYS A 151 18.28 19.42 4.94
N GLU A 152 19.58 19.13 4.86
CA GLU A 152 20.43 18.84 6.04
C GLU A 152 20.83 20.11 6.81
N SER A 153 20.58 21.32 6.27
CA SER A 153 21.02 22.55 6.91
C SER A 153 20.23 22.88 8.16
N LYS A 154 20.92 23.05 9.30
CA LYS A 154 20.36 23.66 10.51
C LYS A 154 19.78 25.04 10.14
N GLY A 155 18.49 25.23 10.40
CA GLY A 155 17.75 26.46 10.05
C GLY A 155 17.03 26.44 8.70
N CYS A 156 17.18 25.40 7.88
CA CYS A 156 16.40 25.23 6.64
C CYS A 156 15.28 24.21 6.86
N ASP A 157 14.03 24.63 6.66
CA ASP A 157 12.80 23.83 6.79
C ASP A 157 12.35 23.21 5.45
N TYR A 158 13.20 23.25 4.42
CA TYR A 158 12.85 22.71 3.11
C TYR A 158 12.54 21.21 3.18
N LYS A 159 11.34 20.86 2.72
CA LYS A 159 10.82 19.50 2.66
C LYS A 159 9.97 19.31 1.41
N ARG A 160 10.20 18.20 0.71
CA ARG A 160 9.33 17.71 -0.38
C ARG A 160 9.13 16.20 -0.25
N SER A 161 8.07 15.67 -0.84
CA SER A 161 7.93 14.21 -1.01
C SER A 161 8.94 13.72 -2.04
N ASP A 162 9.63 12.62 -1.74
CA ASP A 162 10.64 12.00 -2.62
C ASP A 162 9.98 11.13 -3.69
N ALA A 163 8.96 10.39 -3.28
CA ALA A 163 8.14 9.60 -4.17
C ALA A 163 6.69 10.06 -4.05
N ILE A 164 6.04 10.03 -5.18
CA ILE A 164 4.60 10.00 -5.42
C ILE A 164 3.92 9.14 -4.34
N ILE A 165 3.11 9.72 -3.44
CA ILE A 165 2.34 8.97 -2.41
C ILE A 165 0.85 9.23 -2.52
N TYR A 166 0.46 9.59 -3.72
CA TYR A 166 -0.92 9.65 -4.12
C TYR A 166 -0.99 8.76 -5.34
N ASP A 167 -2.05 7.97 -5.44
CA ASP A 167 -2.28 7.10 -6.59
C ASP A 167 -1.99 7.90 -7.86
N GLN A 168 -0.84 7.63 -8.49
CA GLN A 168 -0.54 8.17 -9.80
C GLN A 168 -1.59 7.55 -10.69
N ILE A 169 -2.47 8.38 -11.20
CA ILE A 169 -3.63 7.93 -11.99
C ILE A 169 -3.15 7.42 -13.37
N GLY A 170 -1.85 7.61 -13.67
CA GLY A 170 -1.28 7.44 -15.00
C GLY A 170 -1.57 8.63 -15.92
N GLU A 171 -2.26 9.66 -15.40
CA GLU A 171 -2.60 10.88 -16.12
C GLU A 171 -1.58 11.99 -15.79
N THR A 172 -1.12 12.69 -16.82
CA THR A 172 -0.31 13.90 -16.67
C THR A 172 -1.20 15.12 -16.54
N CYS A 173 -0.74 16.12 -15.80
CA CYS A 173 -1.45 17.37 -15.62
C CYS A 173 -1.51 18.11 -16.97
N PRO A 174 -2.70 18.53 -17.44
CA PRO A 174 -2.82 19.26 -18.69
C PRO A 174 -2.21 20.67 -18.64
N GLU A 175 -2.01 21.23 -17.44
CA GLU A 175 -1.45 22.58 -17.27
C GLU A 175 0.07 22.61 -17.22
N CYS A 176 0.72 21.59 -16.66
CA CYS A 176 2.17 21.60 -16.44
C CYS A 176 2.91 20.28 -16.75
N GLY A 177 2.21 19.26 -17.25
CA GLY A 177 2.79 17.95 -17.57
C GLY A 177 3.19 17.09 -16.37
N SER A 178 3.14 17.63 -15.14
CA SER A 178 3.49 16.88 -13.93
C SER A 178 2.46 15.80 -13.60
N PRO A 179 2.83 14.69 -12.94
CA PRO A 179 1.90 13.61 -12.63
C PRO A 179 0.68 14.05 -11.79
N LEU A 180 -0.51 13.55 -12.13
CA LEU A 180 -1.72 13.76 -11.32
C LEU A 180 -1.80 12.77 -10.16
N VAL A 181 -2.33 13.28 -9.05
CA VAL A 181 -2.33 12.62 -7.75
C VAL A 181 -3.70 12.66 -7.07
N GLU A 182 -4.20 11.52 -6.59
CA GLU A 182 -5.44 11.45 -5.78
C GLU A 182 -5.21 11.92 -4.33
N ARG A 183 -5.87 13.02 -3.92
CA ARG A 183 -5.85 13.59 -2.57
C ARG A 183 -7.22 13.52 -1.90
N LYS A 184 -7.23 13.61 -0.56
CA LYS A 184 -8.47 13.67 0.25
C LYS A 184 -8.66 15.07 0.83
N SER A 185 -9.87 15.61 0.72
CA SER A 185 -10.31 16.85 1.38
C SER A 185 -11.48 16.57 2.31
N LYS A 186 -11.90 17.60 3.08
CA LYS A 186 -13.15 17.57 3.86
C LYS A 186 -14.40 17.29 3.02
N TYR A 187 -14.37 17.56 1.71
CA TYR A 187 -15.48 17.36 0.78
C TYR A 187 -15.39 16.05 -0.02
N GLY A 188 -14.40 15.21 0.26
CA GLY A 188 -14.17 13.95 -0.46
C GLY A 188 -12.86 13.93 -1.23
N LYS A 189 -12.72 12.92 -2.07
CA LYS A 189 -11.50 12.67 -2.84
C LYS A 189 -11.46 13.49 -4.12
N PHE A 190 -10.30 14.03 -4.45
CA PHE A 190 -10.07 14.84 -5.64
C PHE A 190 -8.70 14.53 -6.24
N ILE A 191 -8.56 14.75 -7.53
CA ILE A 191 -7.30 14.68 -8.26
C ILE A 191 -6.68 16.06 -8.22
N SER A 192 -5.38 16.17 -7.91
CA SER A 192 -4.64 17.42 -8.06
C SER A 192 -3.31 17.21 -8.77
N CYS A 193 -2.68 18.29 -9.22
CA CYS A 193 -1.30 18.22 -9.67
C CYS A 193 -0.34 17.82 -8.54
N SER A 194 0.70 17.03 -8.84
CA SER A 194 1.76 16.72 -7.88
C SER A 194 2.52 17.97 -7.46
N ASP A 195 2.74 18.90 -8.39
CA ASP A 195 3.37 20.20 -8.15
C ASP A 195 2.35 21.29 -7.80
N TYR A 196 1.52 21.02 -6.80
CA TYR A 196 0.44 21.92 -6.35
C TYR A 196 0.91 23.31 -5.88
N LYS A 197 2.21 23.52 -5.71
CA LYS A 197 2.77 24.82 -5.32
C LYS A 197 2.91 25.77 -6.50
N ASN A 198 3.19 25.23 -7.68
CA ASN A 198 3.35 25.99 -8.92
C ASN A 198 2.20 25.75 -9.92
N CYS A 199 1.35 24.75 -9.68
CA CYS A 199 0.23 24.38 -10.54
C CYS A 199 -1.01 24.05 -9.70
N ASP A 200 -2.07 24.86 -9.84
CA ASP A 200 -3.26 24.78 -8.97
C ASP A 200 -4.34 23.81 -9.48
N TYR A 201 -4.05 23.06 -10.56
CA TYR A 201 -4.95 22.09 -11.17
C TYR A 201 -5.56 21.11 -10.17
N LYS A 202 -6.90 21.08 -10.12
CA LYS A 202 -7.71 20.19 -9.27
C LYS A 202 -8.94 19.73 -10.06
N LYS A 203 -9.26 18.43 -9.98
CA LYS A 203 -10.44 17.82 -10.60
C LYS A 203 -11.17 16.93 -9.59
N PRO A 204 -12.50 17.01 -9.45
CA PRO A 204 -13.24 16.08 -8.60
C PRO A 204 -13.22 14.67 -9.21
N ILE A 205 -13.16 13.63 -8.36
CA ILE A 205 -13.33 12.26 -8.83
C ILE A 205 -14.83 12.04 -9.05
N GLU A 206 -15.26 12.01 -10.31
CA GLU A 206 -16.64 11.64 -10.65
C GLU A 206 -16.90 10.20 -10.20
N THR A 207 -17.59 10.06 -9.07
CA THR A 207 -18.25 8.79 -8.76
C THR A 207 -19.43 8.67 -9.71
N LYS A 208 -19.32 7.81 -10.73
CA LYS A 208 -20.48 7.42 -11.54
C LYS A 208 -21.55 6.85 -10.61
N THR A 209 -22.47 7.69 -10.18
CA THR A 209 -23.73 7.26 -9.58
C THR A 209 -24.44 6.46 -10.65
N ARG A 210 -24.54 5.14 -10.46
CA ARG A 210 -25.46 4.30 -11.24
C ARG A 210 -26.84 4.96 -11.16
N LYS A 211 -27.30 5.57 -12.25
CA LYS A 211 -28.69 5.98 -12.41
C LYS A 211 -29.53 4.74 -12.11
N LYS A 212 -30.29 4.75 -11.00
CA LYS A 212 -31.36 3.79 -10.78
C LYS A 212 -32.37 4.05 -11.92
N SER A 213 -32.40 3.18 -12.91
CA SER A 213 -33.54 3.09 -13.82
C SER A 213 -34.76 2.76 -12.96
N LYS A 214 -35.68 3.72 -12.82
CA LYS A 214 -37.03 3.45 -12.32
C LYS A 214 -37.64 2.43 -13.29
N ALA A 215 -37.89 1.22 -12.80
CA ALA A 215 -38.86 0.35 -13.43
C ALA A 215 -40.22 1.03 -13.24
N THR A 216 -40.87 1.34 -14.36
CA THR A 216 -42.32 1.59 -14.44
C THR A 216 -42.91 0.34 -15.06
#